data_AF-A0A7S1CPF7-F1
#
_entry.id   AF-A0A7S1CPF7-F1
#
_cell.length_a   1.000
_cell.length_b   1.000
_cell.length_c   1.000
_cell.angle_alpha   90.00
_cell.angle_beta   90.00
_cell.angle_gamma   90.00
#
_symmetry.space_group_name_H-M   'P 1'
#
loop_
_entity.id
_entity.type
_entity.pdbx_description
1 polymer ?
#
loop_
_entity_poly.entity_id
_entity_poly.type
_entity_poly.pdbx_seq_one_letter_code
_entity_poly.pdbx_strand_id
1 'polypeptide(L)'
;GTSPTRRIFARVGPERSAVMAAEADEELRLVDVDVGSKRVRIAFKRNSYGDYVKIAEVPADRGKVNIPAAGVVRVRDGLVALREAASGADGGGHGGGHAETLASRRVDVDAKTFFLDLRRNSKGLYALISEVLGQRITVLLPVEGLTPVIDALTT
;
A
#
# COMPACT_ATOMS: atom_id res chain seq x y z
N GLY A 1 -14.56 30.86 45.67
CA GLY A 1 -13.77 29.63 45.51
C GLY A 1 -14.68 28.61 44.87
N THR A 2 -14.37 28.18 43.65
CA THR A 2 -15.26 27.30 42.88
C THR A 2 -14.39 26.42 41.96
N SER A 3 -14.37 25.11 42.20
CA SER A 3 -14.06 24.09 41.18
C SER A 3 -15.40 23.51 40.72
N PRO A 4 -15.62 23.15 39.43
CA PRO A 4 -15.30 21.78 39.00
C PRO A 4 -15.09 21.52 37.46
N THR A 5 -14.33 20.47 37.13
CA THR A 5 -14.55 19.46 36.05
C THR A 5 -14.51 19.81 34.54
N ARG A 6 -13.93 18.85 33.78
CA ARG A 6 -13.98 18.55 32.32
C ARG A 6 -12.78 19.05 31.51
N ARG A 7 -12.18 18.32 30.57
CA ARG A 7 -12.28 16.94 30.05
C ARG A 7 -11.01 16.74 29.20
N ILE A 8 -10.39 15.56 29.32
CA ILE A 8 -10.07 14.64 28.22
C ILE A 8 -9.60 15.28 26.90
N PHE A 9 -8.34 15.07 26.52
CA PHE A 9 -7.98 14.37 25.29
C PHE A 9 -6.48 14.08 25.30
N ALA A 10 -6.14 12.85 25.73
CA ALA A 10 -4.98 12.17 25.19
C ALA A 10 -5.22 12.01 23.68
N ARG A 11 -4.44 12.71 22.86
CA ARG A 11 -4.34 12.40 21.44
C ARG A 11 -2.89 12.63 21.04
N VAL A 12 -2.08 11.60 21.26
CA VAL A 12 -0.77 11.50 20.63
C VAL A 12 -1.01 11.65 19.12
N GLY A 13 -0.56 12.78 18.58
CA GLY A 13 -0.86 13.20 17.22
C GLY A 13 -0.05 12.41 16.17
N PRO A 14 -0.43 12.56 14.89
CA PRO A 14 0.21 11.89 13.73
C PRO A 14 1.70 12.24 13.55
N GLU A 15 2.23 13.19 14.31
CA GLU A 15 3.58 13.74 14.22
C GLU A 15 4.66 12.70 14.57
N ARG A 16 4.38 11.73 15.46
CA ARG A 16 5.34 10.64 15.77
C ARG A 16 5.52 9.62 14.64
N SER A 17 4.61 9.55 13.67
CA SER A 17 4.71 8.60 12.54
C SER A 17 5.67 9.10 11.44
N ALA A 18 5.97 10.40 11.41
CA ALA A 18 6.91 11.02 10.46
C ALA A 18 8.32 11.22 11.05
N VAL A 19 8.45 11.42 12.36
CA VAL A 19 9.74 11.63 13.05
C VAL A 19 10.54 10.32 13.20
N MET A 20 9.94 9.17 12.88
CA MET A 20 10.56 7.85 12.99
C MET A 20 10.95 7.23 11.65
N ALA A 21 10.83 8.03 10.58
CA ALA A 21 11.58 7.81 9.37
C ALA A 21 12.97 8.43 9.55
N ALA A 22 13.98 7.56 9.57
CA ALA A 22 15.41 7.85 9.57
C ALA A 22 16.02 8.21 10.93
N GLU A 23 16.61 7.22 11.62
CA GLU A 23 17.96 7.37 12.23
C GLU A 23 18.72 6.03 12.33
N ALA A 24 18.08 4.87 12.30
CA ALA A 24 18.75 3.59 11.97
C ALA A 24 17.73 2.61 11.39
N ASP A 25 17.75 2.44 10.07
CA ASP A 25 16.88 1.48 9.41
C ASP A 25 17.72 0.30 8.92
N GLU A 26 17.54 -0.85 9.57
CA GLU A 26 18.19 -2.08 9.15
C GLU A 26 17.41 -2.68 7.98
N GLU A 27 18.04 -2.75 6.81
CA GLU A 27 17.48 -3.47 5.67
C GLU A 27 17.73 -4.97 5.85
N LEU A 28 16.66 -5.70 6.16
CA LEU A 28 16.71 -7.13 6.39
C LEU A 28 16.74 -7.91 5.06
N ARG A 29 15.97 -7.43 4.08
CA ARG A 29 15.82 -8.09 2.78
C ARG A 29 15.35 -7.11 1.71
N LEU A 30 15.83 -7.30 0.49
CA LEU A 30 15.43 -6.53 -0.67
C LEU A 30 15.01 -7.46 -1.81
N VAL A 31 13.86 -7.17 -2.42
CA VAL A 31 13.36 -7.87 -3.60
C VAL A 31 13.03 -6.83 -4.66
N ASP A 32 13.65 -6.96 -5.83
CA ASP A 32 13.26 -6.20 -7.00
C ASP A 32 12.41 -7.10 -7.91
N VAL A 33 11.25 -6.61 -8.29
CA VAL A 33 10.26 -7.34 -9.09
C VAL A 33 10.00 -6.60 -10.38
N ASP A 34 10.16 -7.27 -11.52
CA ASP A 34 9.74 -6.73 -12.81
C ASP A 34 8.22 -6.84 -12.97
N VAL A 35 7.59 -5.72 -13.32
CA VAL A 35 6.15 -5.52 -13.39
C VAL A 35 5.85 -4.76 -14.69
N GLY A 36 5.67 -5.51 -15.77
CA GLY A 36 5.54 -4.98 -17.12
C GLY A 36 6.79 -4.20 -17.53
N SER A 37 6.64 -2.91 -17.86
CA SER A 37 7.76 -2.03 -18.23
C SER A 37 8.47 -1.36 -17.04
N LYS A 38 8.09 -1.71 -15.80
CA LYS A 38 8.58 -1.05 -14.59
C LYS A 38 9.14 -2.06 -13.61
N ARG A 39 10.00 -1.61 -12.69
CA ARG A 39 10.44 -2.42 -11.56
C ARG A 39 9.78 -1.92 -10.28
N VAL A 40 9.47 -2.84 -9.39
CA VAL A 40 8.92 -2.57 -8.06
C VAL A 40 9.88 -3.12 -7.05
N ARG A 41 10.40 -2.23 -6.22
CA ARG A 41 11.33 -2.55 -5.14
C ARG A 41 10.55 -2.76 -3.85
N ILE A 42 10.74 -3.92 -3.24
CA ILE A 42 10.11 -4.35 -1.99
C ILE A 42 11.25 -4.55 -0.98
N ALA A 43 11.39 -3.61 -0.04
CA ALA A 43 12.42 -3.65 0.99
C ALA A 43 11.79 -3.96 2.35
N PHE A 44 12.25 -5.03 2.98
CA PHE A 44 11.91 -5.42 4.35
C PHE A 44 12.89 -4.73 5.29
N LYS A 45 12.35 -3.93 6.19
CA LYS A 45 13.11 -3.00 7.01
C LYS A 45 12.66 -3.10 8.45
N ARG A 46 13.59 -2.89 9.37
CA ARG A 46 13.33 -2.85 10.82
C ARG A 46 13.79 -1.52 11.37
N ASN A 47 12.90 -0.90 12.14
CA ASN A 47 13.20 0.30 12.92
C ASN A 47 12.85 0.08 14.39
N SER A 48 13.08 1.09 15.23
CA SER A 48 12.78 1.04 16.67
C SER A 48 11.28 0.84 17.01
N TYR A 49 10.38 0.92 16.03
CA TYR A 49 8.93 0.72 16.17
C TYR A 49 8.49 -0.67 15.71
N GLY A 50 9.39 -1.40 15.05
CA GLY A 50 9.15 -2.75 14.55
C GLY A 50 9.45 -2.89 13.06
N ASP A 51 8.96 -3.99 12.52
CA ASP A 51 9.21 -4.41 11.15
C ASP A 51 8.21 -3.75 10.20
N TYR A 52 8.67 -3.36 9.03
CA TYR A 52 7.82 -2.83 7.98
C TYR A 52 8.37 -3.16 6.60
N VAL A 53 7.49 -3.09 5.61
CA VAL A 53 7.79 -3.33 4.20
C VAL A 53 7.59 -2.04 3.43
N LYS A 54 8.63 -1.62 2.73
CA LYS A 54 8.60 -0.49 1.82
C LYS A 54 8.44 -0.98 0.39
N ILE A 55 7.35 -0.55 -0.27
CA ILE A 55 7.09 -0.82 -1.69
C ILE A 55 7.28 0.48 -2.46
N ALA A 56 8.14 0.48 -3.47
CA ALA A 56 8.41 1.64 -4.32
C ALA A 56 8.50 1.24 -5.79
N GLU A 57 7.94 2.07 -6.68
CA GLU A 57 8.20 1.98 -8.12
C GLU A 57 9.67 2.36 -8.39
N VAL A 58 10.29 1.79 -9.42
CA VAL A 58 11.66 2.08 -9.86
C VAL A 58 11.63 2.45 -11.35
N PRO A 59 12.10 3.67 -11.74
CA PRO A 59 12.63 4.72 -10.86
C PRO A 59 11.56 5.30 -9.91
N ALA A 60 11.97 5.75 -8.73
CA ALA A 60 11.10 6.13 -7.61
C ALA A 60 10.35 7.46 -7.77
N ASP A 61 9.83 7.71 -8.98
CA ASP A 61 9.19 8.95 -9.38
C ASP A 61 7.73 9.03 -8.88
N ARG A 62 7.04 7.89 -8.75
CA ARG A 62 5.59 7.83 -8.45
C ARG A 62 5.20 7.62 -6.99
N GLY A 63 6.17 7.56 -6.08
CA GLY A 63 5.91 7.45 -4.64
C GLY A 63 6.22 6.07 -4.05
N LYS A 64 6.27 6.04 -2.72
CA LYS A 64 6.68 4.90 -1.90
C LYS A 64 5.64 4.70 -0.80
N VAL A 65 5.26 3.45 -0.57
CA VAL A 65 4.29 3.07 0.47
C VAL A 65 5.03 2.27 1.53
N ASN A 66 4.78 2.57 2.81
CA ASN A 66 5.40 1.86 3.94
C ASN A 66 4.32 1.13 4.74
N ILE A 67 4.31 -0.19 4.63
CA ILE A 67 3.33 -1.09 5.23
C ILE A 67 3.92 -1.68 6.52
N PRO A 68 3.35 -1.43 7.70
CA PRO A 68 3.78 -2.09 8.93
C PRO A 68 3.62 -3.61 8.82
N ALA A 69 4.51 -4.41 9.43
CA ALA A 69 4.48 -5.87 9.35
C ALA A 69 3.11 -6.46 9.76
N ALA A 70 2.45 -5.87 10.77
CA ALA A 70 1.10 -6.24 11.21
C ALA A 70 0.03 -6.11 10.10
N GLY A 71 0.29 -5.30 9.07
CA GLY A 71 -0.57 -5.05 7.93
C GLY A 71 -0.22 -5.83 6.67
N VAL A 72 0.99 -6.39 6.57
CA VAL A 72 1.51 -7.01 5.34
C VAL A 72 0.62 -8.14 4.86
N VAL A 73 0.23 -9.04 5.76
CA VAL A 73 -0.67 -10.17 5.44
C VAL A 73 -2.01 -9.68 4.88
N ARG A 74 -2.59 -8.64 5.49
CA ARG A 74 -3.87 -8.06 5.04
C ARG A 74 -3.76 -7.39 3.69
N VAL A 75 -2.65 -6.69 3.43
CA VAL A 75 -2.38 -6.09 2.13
C VAL A 75 -2.18 -7.17 1.08
N ARG A 76 -1.39 -8.21 1.38
CA ARG A 76 -1.20 -9.39 0.52
C ARG A 76 -2.53 -10.05 0.17
N ASP A 77 -3.36 -10.39 1.15
CA ASP A 77 -4.67 -11.02 0.91
C ASP A 77 -5.60 -10.11 0.10
N GLY A 78 -5.49 -8.80 0.31
CA GLY A 78 -6.16 -7.82 -0.53
C GLY A 78 -5.70 -7.85 -1.98
N LEU A 79 -4.38 -7.88 -2.23
CA LEU A 79 -3.81 -7.98 -3.58
C LEU A 79 -4.17 -9.30 -4.27
N VAL A 80 -4.18 -10.41 -3.54
CA VAL A 80 -4.68 -11.71 -4.02
C VAL A 80 -6.13 -11.55 -4.48
N ALA A 81 -7.00 -11.03 -3.63
CA ALA A 81 -8.42 -10.84 -3.98
C ALA A 81 -8.62 -9.93 -5.20
N LEU A 82 -7.82 -8.86 -5.34
CA LEU A 82 -7.86 -8.01 -6.53
C LEU A 82 -7.41 -8.76 -7.80
N ARG A 83 -6.38 -9.59 -7.71
CA ARG A 83 -5.92 -10.40 -8.85
C ARG A 83 -6.97 -11.43 -9.28
N GLU A 84 -7.60 -12.12 -8.32
CA GLU A 84 -8.69 -13.06 -8.62
C GLU A 84 -9.89 -12.33 -9.27
N ALA A 85 -10.24 -11.14 -8.75
CA ALA A 85 -11.29 -10.31 -9.35
C ALA A 85 -10.92 -9.84 -10.77
N ALA A 86 -9.65 -9.53 -11.02
CA ALA A 86 -9.15 -9.16 -12.34
C ALA A 86 -9.26 -10.31 -13.35
N SER A 87 -8.99 -11.55 -12.93
CA SER A 87 -9.15 -12.73 -13.77
C SER A 87 -10.59 -12.95 -14.23
N GLY A 88 -11.58 -12.48 -13.47
CA GLY A 88 -13.00 -12.50 -13.86
C GLY A 88 -13.44 -11.30 -14.71
N ALA A 89 -12.66 -10.22 -14.72
CA ALA A 89 -13.01 -8.96 -15.39
C ALA A 89 -12.49 -8.85 -16.83
N ASP A 90 -11.56 -9.71 -17.24
CA ASP A 90 -10.93 -9.69 -18.57
C ASP A 90 -11.95 -9.85 -19.73
N GLY A 91 -13.11 -10.48 -19.47
CA GLY A 91 -14.19 -10.68 -20.45
C GLY A 91 -15.19 -9.52 -20.60
N GLY A 92 -15.13 -8.47 -19.79
CA GLY A 92 -16.06 -7.33 -19.85
C GLY A 92 -15.66 -6.30 -20.92
N GLY A 93 -16.60 -5.83 -21.75
CA GLY A 93 -16.35 -4.84 -22.80
C GLY A 93 -15.77 -3.52 -22.29
N HIS A 94 -14.94 -2.88 -23.12
CA HIS A 94 -14.29 -1.60 -22.83
C HIS A 94 -15.30 -0.45 -22.75
N GLY A 95 -15.93 -0.28 -21.59
CA GLY A 95 -16.85 0.81 -21.29
C GLY A 95 -16.12 2.15 -21.16
N GLY A 96 -16.04 2.89 -22.26
CA GLY A 96 -15.96 4.36 -22.30
C GLY A 96 -14.84 5.04 -21.51
N GLY A 97 -13.65 5.18 -22.12
CA GLY A 97 -12.69 6.30 -21.98
C GLY A 97 -12.12 6.69 -20.60
N HIS A 98 -12.73 6.29 -19.49
CA HIS A 98 -12.38 6.67 -18.13
C HIS A 98 -11.96 5.43 -17.35
N ALA A 99 -11.11 5.63 -16.34
CA ALA A 99 -10.64 4.53 -15.52
C ALA A 99 -11.78 4.00 -14.62
N GLU A 100 -12.32 2.84 -14.95
CA GLU A 100 -13.35 2.17 -14.15
C GLU A 100 -12.71 1.51 -12.93
N THR A 101 -13.33 1.64 -11.76
CA THR A 101 -12.94 0.89 -10.56
C THR A 101 -13.78 -0.37 -10.46
N LEU A 102 -13.12 -1.53 -10.53
CA LEU A 102 -13.77 -2.84 -10.55
C LEU A 102 -13.92 -3.44 -9.15
N ALA A 103 -12.92 -3.21 -8.30
CA ALA A 103 -12.94 -3.65 -6.91
C ALA A 103 -12.12 -2.69 -6.05
N SER A 104 -12.56 -2.46 -4.82
CA SER A 104 -11.85 -1.63 -3.84
C SER A 104 -11.84 -2.33 -2.50
N ARG A 105 -10.71 -2.26 -1.80
CA ARG A 105 -10.55 -2.84 -0.46
C ARG A 105 -9.81 -1.88 0.44
N ARG A 106 -10.34 -1.68 1.64
CA ARG A 106 -9.71 -0.86 2.67
C ARG A 106 -9.00 -1.75 3.67
N VAL A 107 -7.78 -1.39 4.02
CA VAL A 107 -6.97 -2.07 5.03
C VAL A 107 -6.46 -1.04 6.02
N ASP A 108 -6.92 -1.11 7.26
CA ASP A 108 -6.46 -0.26 8.35
C ASP A 108 -5.41 -0.98 9.17
N VAL A 109 -4.28 -0.31 9.42
CA VAL A 109 -3.13 -0.85 10.16
C VAL A 109 -2.57 0.26 11.04
N ASP A 110 -2.69 0.10 12.36
CA ASP A 110 -2.29 1.10 13.35
C ASP A 110 -2.91 2.49 13.04
N ALA A 111 -2.09 3.48 12.73
CA ALA A 111 -2.52 4.84 12.38
C ALA A 111 -2.62 5.07 10.86
N LYS A 112 -2.36 4.05 10.04
CA LYS A 112 -2.32 4.14 8.58
C LYS A 112 -3.52 3.43 7.97
N THR A 113 -4.10 4.05 6.95
CA THR A 113 -5.11 3.43 6.11
C THR A 113 -4.55 3.19 4.72
N PHE A 114 -4.70 1.97 4.23
CA PHE A 114 -4.38 1.58 2.86
C PHE A 114 -5.66 1.35 2.07
N PHE A 115 -5.70 1.84 0.84
CA PHE A 115 -6.73 1.52 -0.14
C PHE A 115 -6.10 0.74 -1.28
N LEU A 116 -6.69 -0.42 -1.56
CA LEU A 116 -6.31 -1.32 -2.63
C LEU A 116 -7.41 -1.26 -3.67
N ASP A 117 -7.16 -0.60 -4.79
CA ASP A 117 -8.15 -0.39 -5.85
C ASP A 117 -7.73 -1.14 -7.12
N LEU A 118 -8.56 -2.06 -7.60
CA LEU A 118 -8.45 -2.62 -8.94
C LEU A 118 -9.20 -1.70 -9.91
N ARG A 119 -8.49 -1.21 -10.91
CA ARG A 119 -9.04 -0.36 -11.95
C ARG A 119 -8.71 -0.88 -13.33
N ARG A 120 -9.52 -0.47 -14.31
CA ARG A 120 -9.33 -0.73 -15.74
C ARG A 120 -9.13 0.57 -16.49
N ASN A 121 -8.25 0.59 -17.48
CA ASN A 121 -8.17 1.66 -18.47
C ASN A 121 -7.97 1.06 -19.87
N SER A 122 -7.76 1.93 -20.87
CA SER A 122 -7.48 1.52 -22.26
C SER A 122 -6.20 0.70 -22.45
N LYS A 123 -5.30 0.65 -21.45
CA LYS A 123 -4.08 -0.16 -21.46
C LYS A 123 -4.24 -1.49 -20.74
N GLY A 124 -5.35 -1.71 -20.02
CA GLY A 124 -5.62 -2.95 -19.29
C GLY A 124 -5.99 -2.75 -17.82
N LEU A 125 -5.85 -3.84 -17.05
CA LEU A 125 -6.16 -3.90 -15.62
C LEU A 125 -4.93 -3.57 -14.77
N TYR A 126 -5.13 -2.74 -13.74
CA TYR A 126 -4.08 -2.35 -12.81
C TYR A 126 -4.62 -2.20 -11.39
N ALA A 127 -3.80 -2.55 -10.41
CA ALA A 127 -4.05 -2.30 -9.00
C ALA A 127 -3.34 -1.02 -8.53
N LEU A 128 -3.96 -0.31 -7.59
CA LEU A 128 -3.39 0.82 -6.88
C LEU A 128 -3.28 0.48 -5.41
N ILE A 129 -2.09 0.67 -4.83
CA ILE A 129 -1.87 0.62 -3.39
C ILE A 129 -1.71 2.06 -2.91
N SER A 130 -2.73 2.58 -2.23
CA SER A 130 -2.74 3.95 -1.72
C SER A 130 -2.55 3.97 -0.21
N GLU A 131 -1.51 4.63 0.29
CA GLU A 131 -1.36 4.96 1.71
C GLU A 131 -1.97 6.34 1.96
N VAL A 132 -2.84 6.44 2.97
CA VAL A 132 -3.46 7.71 3.38
C VAL A 132 -3.04 8.03 4.80
N LEU A 133 -2.14 9.00 4.94
CA LEU A 133 -1.71 9.57 6.21
C LEU A 133 -1.51 11.08 6.04
N GLY A 134 -2.60 11.84 6.13
CA GLY A 134 -2.63 13.27 5.78
C GLY A 134 -2.60 13.50 4.26
N GLN A 135 -1.54 13.06 3.59
CA GLN A 135 -1.43 13.02 2.12
C GLN A 135 -1.62 11.60 1.60
N ARG A 136 -2.28 11.46 0.43
CA ARG A 136 -2.45 10.17 -0.26
C ARG A 136 -1.27 9.92 -1.17
N ILE A 137 -0.49 8.88 -0.88
CA ILE A 137 0.60 8.39 -1.72
C ILE A 137 0.13 7.10 -2.37
N THR A 138 0.34 6.93 -3.69
CA THR A 138 -0.20 5.78 -4.41
C THR A 138 0.85 5.13 -5.30
N VAL A 139 1.01 3.82 -5.19
CA VAL A 139 1.81 3.00 -6.10
C VAL A 139 0.87 2.30 -7.08
N LEU A 140 1.19 2.32 -8.37
CA LEU A 140 0.43 1.65 -9.42
C LEU A 140 1.16 0.38 -9.85
N LEU A 141 0.43 -0.73 -9.87
CA LEU A 141 0.92 -2.06 -10.24
C LEU A 141 0.00 -2.66 -11.31
N PRO A 142 0.44 -2.90 -12.56
CA PRO A 142 -0.33 -3.70 -13.49
C PRO A 142 -0.60 -5.11 -12.93
N VAL A 143 -1.79 -5.65 -13.22
CA VAL A 143 -2.24 -6.93 -12.64
C VAL A 143 -1.29 -8.08 -12.99
N GLU A 144 -0.70 -8.06 -14.18
CA GLU A 144 0.26 -9.07 -14.65
C GLU A 144 1.47 -9.26 -13.72
N GLY A 145 1.93 -8.20 -13.05
CA GLY A 145 3.06 -8.24 -12.14
C GLY A 145 2.68 -8.34 -10.66
N LEU A 146 1.41 -8.57 -10.34
CA LEU A 146 0.99 -8.72 -8.94
C LEU A 146 1.45 -10.03 -8.31
N THR A 147 1.52 -11.13 -9.08
CA THR A 147 1.95 -12.43 -8.56
C THR A 147 3.32 -12.39 -7.88
N PRO A 148 4.40 -11.93 -8.54
CA PRO A 148 5.70 -11.85 -7.88
C PRO A 148 5.74 -10.86 -6.70
N VAL A 149 4.90 -9.81 -6.71
CA VAL A 149 4.74 -8.91 -5.56
C VAL A 149 4.07 -9.65 -4.38
N ILE A 150 3.03 -10.43 -4.63
CA ILE A 150 2.31 -11.23 -3.63
C ILE A 150 3.23 -12.30 -3.02
N ASP A 151 4.00 -13.01 -3.86
CA ASP A 151 4.98 -14.00 -3.42
C ASP A 151 6.07 -13.37 -2.55
N ALA A 152 6.57 -12.20 -2.95
CA ALA A 152 7.55 -11.46 -2.17
C ALA A 152 7.03 -11.11 -0.77
N LEU A 153 5.75 -10.76 -0.61
CA LEU A 153 5.11 -10.46 0.67
C LEU A 153 4.76 -11.69 1.51
N THR A 154 4.95 -12.91 1.00
CA THR A 154 4.66 -14.18 1.68
C THR A 154 5.90 -14.83 2.28
N THR A 155 7.09 -14.50 1.75
CA THR A 155 8.38 -15.12 2.08
C THR A 155 9.21 -14.28 3.06
#